data_AF-A0A0F4I905-F1
#
_entry.id   AF-A0A0F4I905-F1
#
_cell.length_a   1.000
_cell.length_b   1.000
_cell.length_c   1.000
_cell.angle_alpha   90.00
_cell.angle_beta   90.00
_cell.angle_gamma   90.00
#
_symmetry.space_group_name_H-M   'P 1'
#
loop_
_entity.id
_entity.type
_entity.pdbx_description
1 polymer ?
#
loop_
_entity_poly.entity_id
_entity_poly.type
_entity_poly.pdbx_seq_one_letter_code
_entity_poly.pdbx_strand_id
1 'polypeptide(L)'
;TDYWTGKTYAGPGWLNGYQAPLDTLPLFVKGGAIVPMWPQMNYSGEKPVSTLTYDIHPRGTSAFDLYEDDGRTRAYTTGAYARQHVDVTAPASGSGTVTVDVGAPTGSYAGQPASRGYELTLHVASAPTALTLDGTALTRLTSKAAYDSATTGWFFDPADRAGVLWVKTGTRTSGFTVTATGTTVPAPSPVPTTSSPISPSSWTLLSADSQETAAENGAAVNAFDGNPATIWHTAWSSNKPAALPHEIRIDLGARYTVDGLGYLPRQDGGVNGRIGGYEVYVSDTTTDWGTPAATGTFADTAAAKSVTLAPRTGRYLRLRALTEAGGRGPWTSAAEITLTGRPTPLPSHATLVNAASSTCLDLPHSATAPGTAPTLYSCHGGPNQRWTLQNDGRLTGLNDVCLDATDPARITVQPCAGTPAQTWQPGPDGSLRTSGQCLTPAGGGTANGTDLTRTPCKGTPSQRWTFTP
;
A
#
# COMPACT_ATOMS: atom_id res chain seq x y z
N THR A 1 12.80 9.51 -0.29
CA THR A 1 13.77 9.42 0.81
C THR A 1 13.01 9.30 2.10
N ASP A 2 13.28 8.30 2.91
CA ASP A 2 12.78 8.25 4.29
C ASP A 2 13.40 9.41 5.07
N TYR A 3 12.54 10.27 5.62
CA TYR A 3 12.95 11.53 6.26
C TYR A 3 13.88 11.30 7.47
N TRP A 4 13.68 10.21 8.20
CA TRP A 4 14.37 9.95 9.47
C TRP A 4 15.70 9.23 9.29
N THR A 5 15.81 8.40 8.26
CA THR A 5 16.99 7.56 8.03
C THR A 5 17.84 8.02 6.85
N GLY A 6 17.29 8.86 5.97
CA GLY A 6 17.89 9.24 4.69
C GLY A 6 17.94 8.12 3.66
N LYS A 7 17.42 6.92 3.98
CA LYS A 7 17.35 5.81 3.02
C LYS A 7 16.48 6.20 1.84
N THR A 8 16.98 6.02 0.63
CA THR A 8 16.27 6.36 -0.60
C THR A 8 15.64 5.13 -1.23
N TYR A 9 14.43 5.31 -1.75
CA TYR A 9 13.62 4.25 -2.35
C TYR A 9 13.21 4.67 -3.76
N ALA A 10 13.29 3.75 -4.72
CA ALA A 10 12.79 3.91 -6.07
C ALA A 10 11.32 3.49 -6.11
N GLY A 11 10.43 4.45 -6.40
CA GLY A 11 9.01 4.17 -6.66
C GLY A 11 8.72 3.95 -8.15
N PRO A 12 7.49 3.53 -8.51
CA PRO A 12 6.37 3.22 -7.60
C PRO A 12 6.58 1.90 -6.84
N GLY A 13 5.97 1.76 -5.66
CA GLY A 13 6.03 0.54 -4.85
C GLY A 13 5.36 0.69 -3.48
N TRP A 14 5.20 -0.42 -2.76
CA TRP A 14 4.62 -0.45 -1.40
C TRP A 14 5.69 -0.86 -0.37
N LEU A 15 6.06 0.06 0.52
CA LEU A 15 7.03 -0.21 1.59
C LEU A 15 6.30 -0.78 2.83
N ASN A 16 6.18 -2.10 2.91
CA ASN A 16 5.56 -2.79 4.04
C ASN A 16 6.60 -3.14 5.11
N GLY A 17 6.17 -3.24 6.37
CA GLY A 17 7.09 -3.54 7.48
C GLY A 17 8.04 -2.39 7.81
N TYR A 18 7.69 -1.16 7.44
CA TYR A 18 8.39 0.02 7.90
C TYR A 18 8.38 0.05 9.44
N GLN A 19 9.56 0.08 10.05
CA GLN A 19 9.69 0.17 11.49
C GLN A 19 9.37 1.61 11.92
N ALA A 20 8.13 1.84 12.35
CA ALA A 20 7.68 3.09 12.95
C ALA A 20 7.55 2.93 14.47
N PRO A 21 8.63 3.13 15.25
CA PRO A 21 8.50 3.25 16.70
C PRO A 21 7.62 4.46 17.07
N LEU A 22 7.16 4.52 18.33
CA LEU A 22 6.18 5.53 18.78
C LEU A 22 6.62 7.00 18.56
N ASP A 23 7.93 7.25 18.44
CA ASP A 23 8.54 8.56 18.20
C ASP A 23 8.76 8.88 16.72
N THR A 24 8.40 7.98 15.80
CA THR A 24 8.68 8.11 14.37
C THR A 24 7.42 7.96 13.52
N LEU A 25 7.08 9.01 12.77
CA LEU A 25 5.97 8.98 11.80
C LEU A 25 6.46 8.53 10.42
N PRO A 26 5.84 7.57 9.73
CA PRO A 26 6.23 7.22 8.36
C PRO A 26 6.17 8.44 7.43
N LEU A 27 7.32 9.04 7.10
CA LEU A 27 7.43 10.28 6.32
C LEU A 27 8.49 10.10 5.23
N PHE A 28 8.08 10.37 3.98
CA PHE A 28 8.94 10.22 2.81
C PHE A 28 8.99 11.53 2.03
N VAL A 29 10.20 12.02 1.80
CA VAL A 29 10.46 13.20 0.97
C VAL A 29 10.71 12.79 -0.48
N LYS A 30 10.06 13.48 -1.42
CA LYS A 30 10.24 13.28 -2.86
C LYS A 30 11.66 13.71 -3.27
N GLY A 31 12.32 12.94 -4.13
CA GLY A 31 13.59 13.36 -4.73
C GLY A 31 13.40 14.66 -5.52
N GLY A 32 14.29 15.63 -5.31
CA GLY A 32 14.19 17.00 -5.84
C GLY A 32 13.44 17.97 -4.92
N ALA A 33 12.92 17.54 -3.77
CA ALA A 33 12.24 18.47 -2.87
C ALA A 33 13.19 19.55 -2.32
N ILE A 34 12.67 20.76 -2.21
CA ILE A 34 13.26 21.93 -1.56
C ILE A 34 12.26 22.34 -0.48
N VAL A 35 12.63 22.21 0.79
CA VAL A 35 11.74 22.45 1.92
C VAL A 35 12.27 23.65 2.71
N PRO A 36 11.63 24.84 2.62
CA PRO A 36 11.97 25.97 3.47
C PRO A 36 11.59 25.69 4.93
N MET A 37 12.50 25.98 5.84
CA MET A 37 12.40 25.68 7.26
C MET A 37 12.81 26.91 8.07
N TRP A 38 12.13 27.10 9.20
CA TRP A 38 12.36 28.21 10.13
C TRP A 38 12.88 27.69 11.47
N PRO A 39 13.48 28.57 12.29
CA PRO A 39 13.81 28.24 13.67
C PRO A 39 12.57 27.74 14.40
N GLN A 40 12.72 26.67 15.20
CA GLN A 40 11.62 26.17 16.01
C GLN A 40 11.10 27.28 16.95
N MET A 41 9.78 27.43 16.96
CA MET A 41 9.06 28.40 17.78
C MET A 41 7.73 27.83 18.24
N ASN A 42 7.26 28.29 19.40
CA ASN A 42 6.05 27.80 20.06
C ASN A 42 4.77 28.29 19.37
N TYR A 43 4.85 29.43 18.68
CA TYR A 43 3.77 30.01 17.90
C TYR A 43 4.35 30.88 16.77
N SER A 44 3.54 31.14 15.75
CA SER A 44 3.93 31.95 14.60
C SER A 44 4.35 33.37 15.03
N GLY A 45 5.59 33.74 14.71
CA GLY A 45 6.14 35.07 14.99
C GLY A 45 6.71 35.28 16.40
N GLU A 46 6.90 34.21 17.20
CA GLU A 46 7.57 34.29 18.51
C GLU A 46 9.00 34.84 18.40
N LYS A 47 9.75 34.39 17.39
CA LYS A 47 11.14 34.81 17.15
C LYS A 47 11.27 35.44 15.77
N PRO A 48 12.24 36.35 15.58
CA PRO A 48 12.57 36.84 14.25
C PRO A 48 12.96 35.69 13.32
N VAL A 49 12.51 35.78 12.07
CA VAL A 49 12.95 34.93 10.96
C VAL A 49 14.33 35.42 10.48
N SER A 50 15.32 35.40 11.38
CA SER A 50 16.66 35.91 11.08
C SER A 50 17.49 34.95 10.23
N THR A 51 17.10 33.67 10.20
CA THR A 51 17.73 32.62 9.40
C THR A 51 16.65 31.79 8.69
N LEU A 52 16.85 31.56 7.40
CA LEU A 52 16.03 30.64 6.61
C LEU A 52 16.87 29.42 6.23
N THR A 53 16.35 28.23 6.49
CA THR A 53 17.01 26.99 6.11
C THR A 53 16.30 26.38 4.90
N TYR A 54 17.03 25.97 3.88
CA TYR A 54 16.50 25.10 2.84
C TYR A 54 16.98 23.67 3.04
N ASP A 55 16.07 22.77 3.38
CA ASP A 55 16.31 21.33 3.45
C ASP A 55 16.02 20.71 2.07
N ILE A 56 17.09 20.28 1.40
CA ILE A 56 17.07 19.96 -0.01
C ILE A 56 17.49 18.50 -0.20
N HIS A 57 16.67 17.75 -0.93
CA HIS A 57 16.98 16.40 -1.38
C HIS A 57 17.35 16.43 -2.88
N PRO A 58 18.60 16.75 -3.25
CA PRO A 58 18.93 17.11 -4.63
C PRO A 58 18.74 15.91 -5.56
N ARG A 59 17.99 16.09 -6.66
CA ARG A 59 17.86 15.10 -7.73
C ARG A 59 17.28 15.72 -8.98
N GLY A 60 18.01 15.65 -10.09
CA GLY A 60 17.59 16.30 -11.34
C GLY A 60 17.43 17.81 -11.16
N THR A 61 16.54 18.41 -11.95
CA THR A 61 16.16 19.81 -11.83
C THR A 61 14.87 19.95 -11.02
N SER A 62 14.86 20.85 -10.04
CA SER A 62 13.68 21.17 -9.24
C SER A 62 13.67 22.65 -8.85
N ALA A 63 12.49 23.16 -8.52
CA ALA A 63 12.32 24.56 -8.11
C ALA A 63 11.29 24.69 -6.99
N PHE A 64 11.36 25.78 -6.24
CA PHE A 64 10.39 26.14 -5.20
C PHE A 64 10.23 27.66 -5.11
N ASP A 65 8.98 28.12 -4.98
CA ASP A 65 8.64 29.53 -4.75
C ASP A 65 8.22 29.73 -3.29
N LEU A 66 9.11 30.30 -2.48
CA LEU A 66 8.78 30.69 -1.11
C LEU A 66 7.93 31.96 -1.13
N TYR A 67 6.73 31.87 -0.60
CA TYR A 67 5.82 33.00 -0.39
C TYR A 67 5.94 33.53 1.05
N GLU A 68 5.99 34.85 1.21
CA GLU A 68 5.97 35.53 2.51
C GLU A 68 5.09 36.79 2.47
N ASP A 69 4.34 37.04 3.54
CA ASP A 69 3.63 38.30 3.79
C ASP A 69 3.70 38.67 5.29
N ASP A 70 2.88 39.64 5.73
CA ASP A 70 2.88 40.06 7.13
C ASP A 70 2.24 39.06 8.11
N GLY A 71 1.63 38.00 7.59
CA GLY A 71 0.96 36.92 8.33
C GLY A 71 -0.25 37.35 9.15
N ARG A 72 -0.75 38.58 8.98
CA ARG A 72 -1.77 39.18 9.87
C ARG A 72 -2.89 39.89 9.13
N THR A 73 -2.58 40.63 8.07
CA THR A 73 -3.55 41.48 7.40
C THR A 73 -4.01 40.88 6.06
N ARG A 74 -4.96 41.55 5.41
CA ARG A 74 -5.39 41.19 4.04
C ARG A 74 -4.61 41.97 2.97
N ALA A 75 -3.52 42.66 3.32
CA ALA A 75 -2.77 43.48 2.37
C ALA A 75 -2.18 42.67 1.20
N TYR A 76 -1.97 41.36 1.38
CA TYR A 76 -1.57 40.47 0.30
C TYR A 76 -2.55 40.48 -0.88
N THR A 77 -3.85 40.72 -0.65
CA THR A 77 -4.88 40.81 -1.70
C THR A 77 -4.65 41.97 -2.66
N THR A 78 -3.88 42.97 -2.23
CA THR A 78 -3.48 44.14 -3.02
C THR A 78 -1.99 44.12 -3.40
N GLY A 79 -1.31 42.97 -3.24
CA GLY A 79 0.09 42.78 -3.65
C GLY A 79 1.15 42.97 -2.57
N ALA A 80 0.77 43.12 -1.28
CA ALA A 80 1.74 43.24 -0.19
C ALA A 80 2.24 41.86 0.27
N TYR A 81 3.06 41.23 -0.57
CA TYR A 81 3.76 39.97 -0.30
C TYR A 81 5.07 39.95 -1.07
N ALA A 82 5.96 39.01 -0.71
CA ALA A 82 7.17 38.72 -1.46
C ALA A 82 7.23 37.25 -1.86
N ARG A 83 7.91 36.97 -2.97
CA ARG A 83 8.26 35.61 -3.41
C ARG A 83 9.75 35.47 -3.65
N GLN A 84 10.34 34.40 -3.14
CA GLN A 84 11.73 34.04 -3.39
C GLN A 84 11.79 32.70 -4.14
N HIS A 85 12.24 32.76 -5.39
CA HIS A 85 12.41 31.58 -6.24
C HIS A 85 13.73 30.88 -5.91
N VAL A 86 13.71 29.56 -5.89
CA VAL A 86 14.90 28.73 -5.68
C VAL A 86 14.94 27.64 -6.74
N ASP A 87 16.04 27.57 -7.48
CA ASP A 87 16.33 26.52 -8.44
C ASP A 87 17.41 25.57 -7.88
N VAL A 88 17.23 24.27 -8.08
CA VAL A 88 18.22 23.25 -7.76
C VAL A 88 18.48 22.41 -9.00
N THR A 89 19.75 22.32 -9.38
CA THR A 89 20.23 21.39 -10.42
C THR A 89 21.17 20.37 -9.79
N ALA A 90 20.89 19.10 -10.00
CA ALA A 90 21.68 17.99 -9.49
C ALA A 90 21.69 16.81 -10.48
N PRO A 91 22.66 15.88 -10.38
CA PRO A 91 22.59 14.62 -11.09
C PRO A 91 21.30 13.87 -10.76
N ALA A 92 20.75 13.13 -11.74
CA ALA A 92 19.62 12.23 -11.49
C ALA A 92 20.03 11.04 -10.59
N SER A 93 21.31 10.65 -10.64
CA SER A 93 21.98 9.65 -9.81
C SER A 93 23.49 9.83 -9.88
N GLY A 94 24.22 9.20 -8.95
CA GLY A 94 25.69 9.19 -8.96
C GLY A 94 26.33 10.51 -8.51
N SER A 95 27.62 10.65 -8.82
CA SER A 95 28.42 11.82 -8.44
C SER A 95 28.36 12.91 -9.51
N GLY A 96 28.32 14.16 -9.07
CA GLY A 96 28.35 15.32 -9.96
C GLY A 96 28.22 16.63 -9.20
N THR A 97 27.81 17.68 -9.91
CA THR A 97 27.65 19.01 -9.34
C THR A 97 26.20 19.24 -8.90
N VAL A 98 26.02 19.65 -7.66
CA VAL A 98 24.75 20.16 -7.14
C VAL A 98 24.85 21.68 -7.04
N THR A 99 23.97 22.39 -7.73
CA THR A 99 23.86 23.84 -7.70
C THR A 99 22.52 24.23 -7.09
N VAL A 100 22.54 25.12 -6.11
CA VAL A 100 21.36 25.76 -5.52
C VAL A 100 21.44 27.24 -5.82
N ASP A 101 20.52 27.74 -6.63
CA ASP A 101 20.40 29.15 -6.96
C ASP A 101 19.21 29.74 -6.21
N VAL A 102 19.50 30.64 -5.27
CA VAL A 102 18.48 31.31 -4.46
C VAL A 102 18.32 32.72 -5.02
N GLY A 103 17.19 33.01 -5.65
CA GLY A 103 16.89 34.32 -6.22
C GLY A 103 16.73 35.41 -5.16
N ALA A 104 16.83 36.68 -5.58
CA ALA A 104 16.43 37.78 -4.72
C ALA A 104 14.90 37.75 -4.49
N PRO A 105 14.39 38.13 -3.30
CA PRO A 105 12.96 38.28 -3.09
C PRO A 105 12.35 39.30 -4.06
N THR A 106 11.20 38.98 -4.63
CA THR A 106 10.42 39.86 -5.52
C THR A 106 9.11 40.24 -4.85
N GLY A 107 8.76 41.53 -4.87
CA GLY A 107 7.64 42.06 -4.08
C GLY A 107 8.07 42.53 -2.68
N SER A 108 7.14 43.11 -1.94
CA SER A 108 7.41 43.68 -0.63
C SER A 108 6.20 43.64 0.30
N TYR A 109 6.45 43.52 1.60
CA TYR A 109 5.43 43.58 2.64
C TYR A 109 5.94 44.29 3.90
N ALA A 110 5.02 44.71 4.76
CA ALA A 110 5.37 45.38 6.01
C ALA A 110 6.11 44.43 6.96
N GLY A 111 7.28 44.83 7.44
CA GLY A 111 8.10 43.99 8.33
C GLY A 111 8.99 42.97 7.60
N GLN A 112 9.10 43.04 6.27
CA GLN A 112 10.03 42.22 5.50
C GLN A 112 11.48 42.44 5.96
N PRO A 113 12.24 41.37 6.26
CA PRO A 113 13.66 41.51 6.60
C PRO A 113 14.47 42.05 5.42
N ALA A 114 15.23 43.12 5.63
CA ALA A 114 16.14 43.69 4.63
C ALA A 114 17.35 42.77 4.34
N SER A 115 17.66 41.87 5.27
CA SER A 115 18.65 40.82 5.11
C SER A 115 18.31 39.66 6.05
N ARG A 116 18.79 38.46 5.73
CA ARG A 116 18.68 37.29 6.61
C ARG A 116 19.88 36.35 6.40
N GLY A 117 20.16 35.53 7.40
CA GLY A 117 21.06 34.40 7.27
C GLY A 117 20.43 33.28 6.44
N TYR A 118 21.24 32.53 5.70
CA TYR A 118 20.76 31.31 5.03
C TYR A 118 21.61 30.10 5.43
N GLU A 119 20.90 29.02 5.74
CA GLU A 119 21.45 27.68 5.87
C GLU A 119 20.89 26.76 4.80
N LEU A 120 21.71 25.82 4.34
CA LEU A 120 21.28 24.76 3.44
C LEU A 120 21.68 23.41 4.02
N THR A 121 20.76 22.47 4.03
CA THR A 121 21.03 21.06 4.28
C THR A 121 20.81 20.28 2.99
N LEU A 122 21.90 19.82 2.39
CA LEU A 122 21.85 19.02 1.16
C LEU A 122 22.00 17.54 1.54
N HIS A 123 20.95 16.74 1.31
CA HIS A 123 20.97 15.30 1.57
C HIS A 123 21.76 14.57 0.48
N VAL A 124 23.05 14.31 0.74
CA VAL A 124 24.02 13.79 -0.23
C VAL A 124 24.85 12.66 0.39
N ALA A 125 25.19 11.64 -0.39
CA ALA A 125 25.90 10.45 0.08
C ALA A 125 27.41 10.64 0.25
N SER A 126 27.98 11.77 -0.20
CA SER A 126 29.41 12.05 -0.04
C SER A 126 29.70 13.54 0.09
N ALA A 127 30.79 13.88 0.80
CA ALA A 127 31.30 15.25 0.82
C ALA A 127 31.65 15.73 -0.61
N PRO A 128 31.41 17.02 -0.94
CA PRO A 128 31.90 17.59 -2.18
C PRO A 128 33.42 17.76 -2.15
N THR A 129 34.05 17.75 -3.33
CA THR A 129 35.47 18.07 -3.49
C THR A 129 35.74 19.58 -3.38
N ALA A 130 34.74 20.39 -3.73
CA ALA A 130 34.76 21.83 -3.57
C ALA A 130 33.34 22.36 -3.32
N LEU A 131 33.23 23.37 -2.46
CA LEU A 131 31.98 24.11 -2.24
C LEU A 131 32.26 25.59 -2.45
N THR A 132 31.48 26.24 -3.32
CA THR A 132 31.56 27.68 -3.55
C THR A 132 30.24 28.38 -3.24
N LEU A 133 30.34 29.65 -2.90
CA LEU A 133 29.26 30.60 -2.73
C LEU A 133 29.57 31.81 -3.61
N ASP A 134 28.74 32.04 -4.63
CA ASP A 134 28.97 33.04 -5.68
C ASP A 134 30.37 32.89 -6.33
N GLY A 135 30.78 31.65 -6.56
CA GLY A 135 32.10 31.30 -7.11
C GLY A 135 33.26 31.38 -6.10
N THR A 136 33.06 31.93 -4.91
CA THR A 136 34.09 32.00 -3.86
C THR A 136 34.09 30.73 -3.02
N ALA A 137 35.26 30.12 -2.80
CA ALA A 137 35.37 28.91 -2.00
C ALA A 137 34.92 29.14 -0.54
N LEU A 138 34.06 28.25 -0.03
CA LEU A 138 33.66 28.24 1.37
C LEU A 138 34.58 27.35 2.20
N THR A 139 34.91 27.81 3.40
CA THR A 139 35.75 27.08 4.35
C THR A 139 35.07 25.78 4.81
N ARG A 140 35.78 24.66 4.67
CA ARG A 140 35.38 23.39 5.26
C ARG A 140 35.64 23.39 6.76
N LEU A 141 34.62 23.08 7.54
CA LEU A 141 34.67 22.97 8.99
C LEU A 141 34.84 21.51 9.40
N THR A 142 35.50 21.29 10.54
CA THR A 142 35.96 19.96 10.96
C THR A 142 34.95 19.19 11.81
N SER A 143 33.93 19.85 12.35
CA SER A 143 32.91 19.24 13.20
C SER A 143 31.59 20.02 13.16
N LYS A 144 30.51 19.37 13.61
CA LYS A 144 29.22 20.03 13.78
C LYS A 144 29.28 21.20 14.78
N ALA A 145 30.05 21.07 15.85
CA ALA A 145 30.24 22.16 16.82
C ALA A 145 30.95 23.38 16.21
N ALA A 146 31.96 23.15 15.35
CA ALA A 146 32.61 24.21 14.60
C ALA A 146 31.66 24.87 13.60
N TYR A 147 30.81 24.08 12.92
CA TYR A 147 29.73 24.59 12.07
C TYR A 147 28.73 25.44 12.85
N ASP A 148 28.29 25.00 14.02
CA ASP A 148 27.29 25.71 14.82
C ASP A 148 27.79 27.07 15.30
N SER A 149 29.09 27.16 15.62
CA SER A 149 29.73 28.42 16.05
C SER A 149 30.12 29.35 14.90
N ALA A 150 30.19 28.85 13.67
CA ALA A 150 30.60 29.64 12.51
C ALA A 150 29.45 30.49 11.94
N THR A 151 29.81 31.59 11.29
CA THR A 151 28.90 32.45 10.51
C THR A 151 28.82 32.05 9.03
N THR A 152 29.90 31.47 8.49
CA THR A 152 30.01 30.98 7.11
C THR A 152 30.83 29.69 7.09
N GLY A 153 30.64 28.88 6.06
CA GLY A 153 31.39 27.64 5.85
C GLY A 153 30.48 26.43 5.72
N TRP A 154 31.08 25.24 5.66
CA TRP A 154 30.33 24.00 5.46
C TRP A 154 30.90 22.82 6.22
N PHE A 155 30.03 21.87 6.55
CA PHE A 155 30.37 20.62 7.23
C PHE A 155 29.60 19.47 6.60
N PHE A 156 30.26 18.34 6.35
CA PHE A 156 29.60 17.13 5.87
C PHE A 156 29.54 16.11 6.99
N ASP A 157 28.33 15.67 7.33
CA ASP A 157 28.07 14.63 8.31
C ASP A 157 27.63 13.34 7.60
N PRO A 158 28.49 12.32 7.49
CA PRO A 158 28.10 11.04 6.90
C PRO A 158 27.15 10.22 7.78
N ALA A 159 27.05 10.52 9.07
CA ALA A 159 26.24 9.76 10.03
C ALA A 159 24.81 10.32 10.15
N ASP A 160 24.61 11.62 9.94
CA ASP A 160 23.27 12.20 9.87
C ASP A 160 22.56 11.69 8.61
N ARG A 161 21.49 10.90 8.80
CA ARG A 161 20.55 10.46 7.73
C ARG A 161 21.26 10.01 6.44
N ALA A 162 22.25 9.12 6.58
CA ALA A 162 23.03 8.58 5.47
C ALA A 162 23.79 9.63 4.61
N GLY A 163 24.04 10.82 5.18
CA GLY A 163 24.85 11.88 4.59
C GLY A 163 24.09 13.21 4.44
N VAL A 164 24.50 14.21 5.21
CA VAL A 164 24.00 15.59 5.10
C VAL A 164 25.16 16.58 4.99
N LEU A 165 25.13 17.41 3.96
CA LEU A 165 26.03 18.55 3.78
C LEU A 165 25.34 19.82 4.30
N TRP A 166 25.91 20.37 5.36
CA TRP A 166 25.48 21.60 6.03
C TRP A 166 26.25 22.80 5.47
N VAL A 167 25.56 23.86 5.08
CA VAL A 167 26.15 25.07 4.49
C VAL A 167 25.60 26.32 5.16
N LYS A 168 26.48 27.20 5.65
CA LYS A 168 26.17 28.56 6.10
C LYS A 168 26.70 29.58 5.12
N THR A 169 25.84 30.49 4.68
CA THR A 169 26.17 31.53 3.70
C THR A 169 26.49 32.89 4.33
N GLY A 170 26.28 33.02 5.64
CA GLY A 170 26.24 34.30 6.34
C GLY A 170 24.95 35.07 6.04
N THR A 171 24.94 36.36 6.35
CA THR A 171 23.82 37.25 6.05
C THR A 171 23.84 37.65 4.57
N ARG A 172 22.68 37.63 3.91
CA ARG A 172 22.50 37.99 2.50
C ARG A 172 21.41 39.03 2.33
N THR A 173 21.63 39.94 1.37
CA THR A 173 20.72 41.03 0.96
C THR A 173 20.21 40.86 -0.48
N SER A 174 20.79 39.95 -1.25
CA SER A 174 20.46 39.63 -2.64
C SER A 174 20.39 38.12 -2.84
N GLY A 175 20.03 37.70 -4.06
CA GLY A 175 20.20 36.31 -4.48
C GLY A 175 21.67 35.87 -4.43
N PHE A 176 21.88 34.56 -4.38
CA PHE A 176 23.18 33.91 -4.29
C PHE A 176 23.13 32.48 -4.83
N THR A 177 24.28 31.96 -5.22
CA THR A 177 24.41 30.59 -5.73
C THR A 177 25.39 29.77 -4.89
N VAL A 178 24.94 28.61 -4.39
CA VAL A 178 25.81 27.60 -3.75
C VAL A 178 26.09 26.48 -4.75
N THR A 179 27.37 26.15 -4.96
CA THR A 179 27.77 25.05 -5.86
C THR A 179 28.62 24.02 -5.12
N ALA A 180 28.11 22.79 -5.01
CA ALA A 180 28.80 21.63 -4.46
C ALA A 180 29.29 20.73 -5.60
N THR A 181 30.59 20.72 -5.85
CA THR A 181 31.20 19.93 -6.94
C THR A 181 31.61 18.54 -6.44
N GLY A 182 31.35 17.51 -7.23
CA GLY A 182 31.84 16.15 -6.97
C GLY A 182 31.15 15.44 -5.79
N THR A 183 29.96 15.88 -5.39
CA THR A 183 29.16 15.20 -4.37
C THR A 183 28.27 14.13 -5.01
N THR A 184 27.93 13.09 -4.25
CA THR A 184 27.12 11.97 -4.72
C THR A 184 25.68 12.12 -4.24
N VAL A 185 24.72 12.10 -5.16
CA VAL A 185 23.30 12.02 -4.80
C VAL A 185 22.97 10.58 -4.36
N PRO A 186 22.25 10.36 -3.24
CA PRO A 186 21.96 9.01 -2.76
C PRO A 186 21.25 8.16 -3.83
N ALA A 187 21.76 6.96 -4.09
CA ALA A 187 21.16 6.06 -5.07
C ALA A 187 19.89 5.41 -4.50
N PRO A 188 18.74 5.48 -5.18
CA PRO A 188 17.51 4.89 -4.69
C PRO A 188 17.58 3.35 -4.76
N SER A 189 17.32 2.68 -3.65
CA SER A 189 17.13 1.22 -3.63
C SER A 189 15.72 0.89 -4.12
N PRO A 190 15.50 -0.22 -4.86
CA PRO A 190 14.15 -0.67 -5.17
C PRO A 190 13.32 -0.82 -3.87
N VAL A 191 12.05 -0.41 -3.90
CA VAL A 191 11.12 -0.84 -2.86
C VAL A 191 10.99 -2.37 -2.98
N PRO A 192 11.30 -3.17 -1.95
CA PRO A 192 11.22 -4.61 -2.07
C PRO A 192 9.80 -5.05 -2.47
N THR A 193 9.68 -5.82 -3.55
CA THR A 193 8.43 -6.50 -3.92
C THR A 193 8.24 -7.68 -2.97
N THR A 194 7.60 -7.45 -1.82
CA THR A 194 7.49 -8.46 -0.77
C THR A 194 6.34 -9.44 -1.05
N SER A 195 6.55 -10.37 -1.98
CA SER A 195 5.86 -11.66 -1.96
C SER A 195 6.86 -12.79 -1.78
N SER A 196 6.47 -13.73 -0.92
CA SER A 196 7.23 -14.96 -0.66
C SER A 196 6.41 -16.15 -1.15
N PRO A 197 7.02 -17.32 -1.38
CA PRO A 197 6.28 -18.56 -1.55
C PRO A 197 5.30 -18.75 -0.38
N ILE A 198 4.03 -18.98 -0.68
CA ILE A 198 3.03 -19.34 0.32
C ILE A 198 3.20 -20.83 0.61
N SER A 199 3.43 -21.18 1.88
CA SER A 199 3.57 -22.58 2.28
C SER A 199 2.27 -23.35 2.02
N PRO A 200 2.31 -24.51 1.33
CA PRO A 200 1.14 -25.34 1.13
C PRO A 200 0.76 -26.16 2.37
N SER A 201 1.54 -26.10 3.46
CA SER A 201 1.32 -26.89 4.69
C SER A 201 -0.04 -26.67 5.36
N SER A 202 -0.68 -25.52 5.14
CA SER A 202 -2.02 -25.20 5.63
C SER A 202 -3.11 -25.34 4.58
N TRP A 203 -2.75 -25.78 3.37
CA TRP A 203 -3.70 -25.84 2.26
C TRP A 203 -4.58 -27.07 2.36
N THR A 204 -5.85 -26.90 1.98
CA THR A 204 -6.79 -28.01 1.89
C THR A 204 -7.57 -27.93 0.59
N LEU A 205 -7.89 -29.10 0.03
CA LEU A 205 -8.73 -29.18 -1.17
C LEU A 205 -10.15 -28.79 -0.78
N LEU A 206 -10.69 -27.74 -1.40
CA LEU A 206 -12.12 -27.43 -1.32
C LEU A 206 -12.91 -28.33 -2.27
N SER A 207 -12.47 -28.40 -3.52
CA SER A 207 -13.08 -29.26 -4.55
C SER A 207 -12.20 -29.33 -5.79
N ALA A 208 -12.34 -30.41 -6.54
CA ALA A 208 -11.98 -30.48 -7.95
C ALA A 208 -13.19 -31.06 -8.70
N ASP A 209 -13.43 -30.61 -9.93
CA ASP A 209 -14.56 -31.09 -10.72
C ASP A 209 -14.37 -32.54 -11.20
N SER A 210 -13.12 -32.98 -11.33
CA SER A 210 -12.77 -34.33 -11.75
C SER A 210 -11.39 -34.76 -11.21
N GLN A 211 -11.25 -36.06 -10.95
CA GLN A 211 -9.98 -36.69 -10.58
C GLN A 211 -9.97 -38.17 -10.99
N GLU A 212 -8.83 -38.67 -11.46
CA GLU A 212 -8.60 -40.08 -11.75
C GLU A 212 -8.09 -40.78 -10.50
N THR A 213 -8.94 -41.57 -9.85
CA THR A 213 -8.55 -42.37 -8.67
C THR A 213 -8.83 -43.86 -8.85
N ALA A 214 -9.37 -44.25 -10.01
CA ALA A 214 -9.72 -45.64 -10.31
C ALA A 214 -8.58 -46.38 -11.00
N ALA A 215 -7.92 -45.75 -11.98
CA ALA A 215 -6.84 -46.33 -12.75
C ALA A 215 -5.43 -45.87 -12.35
N GLU A 216 -5.31 -44.74 -11.65
CA GLU A 216 -4.04 -44.21 -11.14
C GLU A 216 -4.22 -43.39 -9.86
N ASN A 217 -3.12 -42.94 -9.24
CA ASN A 217 -3.16 -41.95 -8.16
C ASN A 217 -3.19 -40.51 -8.71
N GLY A 218 -4.30 -40.14 -9.35
CA GLY A 218 -4.54 -38.82 -9.95
C GLY A 218 -5.34 -37.87 -9.06
N ALA A 219 -5.30 -38.06 -7.73
CA ALA A 219 -6.09 -37.28 -6.78
C ALA A 219 -5.74 -35.77 -6.82
N ALA A 220 -6.74 -34.90 -6.67
CA ALA A 220 -6.53 -33.45 -6.80
C ALA A 220 -5.60 -32.84 -5.74
N VAL A 221 -5.52 -33.45 -4.55
CA VAL A 221 -4.58 -33.04 -3.48
C VAL A 221 -3.12 -33.16 -3.89
N ASN A 222 -2.80 -34.04 -4.84
CA ASN A 222 -1.44 -34.23 -5.34
C ASN A 222 -0.93 -32.98 -6.10
N ALA A 223 -1.82 -32.07 -6.52
CA ALA A 223 -1.41 -30.84 -7.19
C ALA A 223 -0.74 -29.82 -6.25
N PHE A 224 -0.67 -30.05 -4.95
CA PHE A 224 -0.06 -29.12 -3.99
C PHE A 224 0.51 -29.83 -2.76
N ASP A 225 0.91 -31.10 -2.91
CA ASP A 225 1.48 -31.90 -1.84
C ASP A 225 3.00 -31.70 -1.69
N GLY A 226 3.64 -30.96 -2.60
CA GLY A 226 5.07 -30.69 -2.61
C GLY A 226 5.93 -31.84 -3.14
N ASN A 227 5.31 -32.87 -3.72
CA ASN A 227 5.96 -33.98 -4.39
C ASN A 227 5.76 -33.94 -5.92
N PRO A 228 6.76 -33.51 -6.71
CA PRO A 228 6.63 -33.41 -8.17
C PRO A 228 6.49 -34.77 -8.90
N ALA A 229 6.58 -35.90 -8.18
CA ALA A 229 6.36 -37.24 -8.73
C ALA A 229 4.89 -37.70 -8.69
N THR A 230 4.04 -37.06 -7.89
CA THR A 230 2.59 -37.28 -7.88
C THR A 230 1.91 -36.27 -8.78
N ILE A 231 0.69 -36.58 -9.24
CA ILE A 231 -0.08 -35.67 -10.10
C ILE A 231 -1.54 -35.66 -9.69
N TRP A 232 -2.18 -34.50 -9.81
CA TRP A 232 -3.60 -34.45 -10.12
C TRP A 232 -3.77 -34.79 -11.60
N HIS A 233 -4.74 -35.62 -11.93
CA HIS A 233 -5.19 -35.84 -13.29
C HIS A 233 -6.72 -35.96 -13.28
N THR A 234 -7.41 -35.29 -14.19
CA THR A 234 -8.86 -35.46 -14.35
C THR A 234 -9.19 -36.87 -14.83
N ALA A 235 -10.36 -37.41 -14.45
CA ALA A 235 -10.73 -38.79 -14.79
C ALA A 235 -10.65 -39.04 -16.30
N TRP A 236 -9.82 -39.99 -16.69
CA TRP A 236 -9.59 -40.38 -18.09
C TRP A 236 -9.97 -41.84 -18.36
N SER A 237 -9.97 -42.69 -17.32
CA SER A 237 -10.30 -44.10 -17.43
C SER A 237 -11.80 -44.36 -17.55
N SER A 238 -12.63 -43.35 -17.26
CA SER A 238 -14.08 -43.43 -17.45
C SER A 238 -14.46 -43.46 -18.93
N ASN A 239 -15.52 -44.22 -19.27
CA ASN A 239 -16.04 -44.30 -20.65
C ASN A 239 -16.64 -42.98 -21.20
N LYS A 240 -16.66 -41.91 -20.38
CA LYS A 240 -17.15 -40.58 -20.74
C LYS A 240 -16.42 -39.52 -19.89
N PRO A 241 -15.17 -39.17 -20.22
CA PRO A 241 -14.44 -38.14 -19.50
C PRO A 241 -15.19 -36.81 -19.57
N ALA A 242 -15.16 -36.05 -18.47
CA ALA A 242 -15.80 -34.75 -18.40
C ALA A 242 -15.18 -33.79 -19.42
N ALA A 243 -15.99 -32.92 -20.01
CA ALA A 243 -15.48 -31.90 -20.93
C ALA A 243 -14.81 -30.76 -20.16
N LEU A 244 -13.78 -30.16 -20.78
CA LEU A 244 -13.23 -28.88 -20.34
C LEU A 244 -14.33 -27.79 -20.30
N PRO A 245 -14.21 -26.77 -19.43
CA PRO A 245 -13.07 -26.50 -18.56
C PRO A 245 -13.07 -27.34 -17.27
N HIS A 246 -11.87 -27.67 -16.79
CA HIS A 246 -11.65 -28.30 -15.49
C HIS A 246 -11.18 -27.29 -14.46
N GLU A 247 -11.38 -27.57 -13.18
CA GLU A 247 -10.98 -26.68 -12.11
C GLU A 247 -10.62 -27.37 -10.81
N ILE A 248 -9.70 -26.71 -10.09
CA ILE A 248 -9.35 -27.04 -8.72
C ILE A 248 -9.51 -25.81 -7.85
N ARG A 249 -10.09 -25.99 -6.66
CA ARG A 249 -10.32 -24.96 -5.65
C ARG A 249 -9.62 -25.35 -4.36
N ILE A 250 -8.82 -24.43 -3.83
CA ILE A 250 -7.93 -24.67 -2.68
C ILE A 250 -8.21 -23.61 -1.62
N ASP A 251 -8.36 -24.03 -0.36
CA ASP A 251 -8.30 -23.14 0.80
C ASP A 251 -6.84 -23.04 1.24
N LEU A 252 -6.30 -21.83 1.26
CA LEU A 252 -4.90 -21.57 1.62
C LEU A 252 -4.66 -21.64 3.14
N GLY A 253 -5.72 -21.78 3.94
CA GLY A 253 -5.69 -21.85 5.40
C GLY A 253 -5.52 -20.51 6.11
N ALA A 254 -5.05 -19.48 5.38
CA ALA A 254 -4.99 -18.10 5.81
C ALA A 254 -5.26 -17.16 4.63
N ARG A 255 -5.47 -15.88 4.92
CA ARG A 255 -5.73 -14.85 3.91
C ARG A 255 -4.42 -14.23 3.44
N TYR A 256 -4.27 -14.08 2.13
CA TYR A 256 -3.08 -13.55 1.49
C TYR A 256 -3.46 -12.50 0.46
N THR A 257 -2.57 -11.53 0.23
CA THR A 257 -2.52 -10.83 -1.06
C THR A 257 -1.63 -11.65 -1.96
N VAL A 258 -2.24 -12.38 -2.90
CA VAL A 258 -1.60 -13.30 -3.84
C VAL A 258 -1.26 -12.54 -5.12
N ASP A 259 -0.04 -12.73 -5.62
CA ASP A 259 0.49 -12.00 -6.77
C ASP A 259 1.22 -12.88 -7.80
N GLY A 260 1.34 -14.18 -7.55
CA GLY A 260 1.93 -15.12 -8.49
C GLY A 260 1.38 -16.53 -8.34
N LEU A 261 1.33 -17.25 -9.46
CA LEU A 261 1.00 -18.67 -9.54
C LEU A 261 2.15 -19.40 -10.24
N GLY A 262 2.65 -20.47 -9.64
CA GLY A 262 3.47 -21.47 -10.29
C GLY A 262 2.64 -22.69 -10.72
N TYR A 263 2.94 -23.23 -11.89
CA TYR A 263 2.34 -24.45 -12.42
C TYR A 263 3.45 -25.37 -12.93
N LEU A 264 3.62 -26.53 -12.28
CA LEU A 264 4.43 -27.63 -12.76
C LEU A 264 3.50 -28.67 -13.38
N PRO A 265 3.57 -28.90 -14.71
CA PRO A 265 2.86 -30.02 -15.32
C PRO A 265 3.41 -31.36 -14.84
N ARG A 266 2.67 -32.44 -15.11
CA ARG A 266 3.12 -33.82 -14.87
C ARG A 266 4.58 -34.07 -15.31
N GLN A 267 5.34 -34.77 -14.46
CA GLN A 267 6.77 -35.09 -14.66
C GLN A 267 7.03 -36.57 -14.97
N ASP A 268 5.97 -37.37 -15.06
CA ASP A 268 5.99 -38.82 -15.30
C ASP A 268 6.29 -39.23 -16.76
N GLY A 269 6.71 -38.28 -17.60
CA GLY A 269 6.95 -38.48 -19.04
C GLY A 269 5.69 -38.36 -19.90
N GLY A 270 4.50 -38.28 -19.31
CA GLY A 270 3.26 -38.03 -20.03
C GLY A 270 3.12 -36.59 -20.53
N VAL A 271 2.27 -36.41 -21.54
CA VAL A 271 1.96 -35.10 -22.13
C VAL A 271 0.49 -34.71 -22.04
N ASN A 272 -0.40 -35.70 -21.82
CA ASN A 272 -1.84 -35.48 -21.76
C ASN A 272 -2.21 -34.68 -20.52
N GLY A 273 -3.11 -33.72 -20.71
CA GLY A 273 -3.68 -32.92 -19.63
C GLY A 273 -2.81 -31.73 -19.22
N ARG A 274 -1.78 -31.36 -19.96
CA ARG A 274 -1.05 -30.11 -19.64
C ARG A 274 -2.00 -28.93 -19.84
N ILE A 275 -2.11 -28.05 -18.85
CA ILE A 275 -2.99 -26.89 -18.93
C ILE A 275 -2.50 -25.99 -20.06
N GLY A 276 -3.39 -25.67 -21.00
CA GLY A 276 -3.17 -24.71 -22.08
C GLY A 276 -3.67 -23.33 -21.67
N GLY A 277 -4.89 -22.99 -22.05
CA GLY A 277 -5.58 -21.78 -21.61
C GLY A 277 -5.99 -21.87 -20.14
N TYR A 278 -5.85 -20.78 -19.39
CA TYR A 278 -6.16 -20.76 -17.96
C TYR A 278 -6.86 -19.47 -17.50
N GLU A 279 -7.55 -19.58 -16.37
CA GLU A 279 -8.00 -18.46 -15.53
C GLU A 279 -7.61 -18.73 -14.08
N VAL A 280 -7.05 -17.72 -13.41
CA VAL A 280 -6.71 -17.77 -11.98
C VAL A 280 -7.60 -16.82 -11.22
N TYR A 281 -8.19 -17.27 -10.11
CA TYR A 281 -9.01 -16.45 -9.23
C TYR A 281 -8.55 -16.58 -7.79
N VAL A 282 -8.67 -15.49 -7.04
CA VAL A 282 -8.40 -15.44 -5.60
C VAL A 282 -9.57 -14.70 -4.95
N SER A 283 -10.15 -15.28 -3.91
CA SER A 283 -11.36 -14.74 -3.26
C SER A 283 -11.39 -15.04 -1.76
N ASP A 284 -12.16 -14.25 -1.01
CA ASP A 284 -12.54 -14.54 0.37
C ASP A 284 -13.83 -15.37 0.47
N THR A 285 -14.44 -15.73 -0.67
CA THR A 285 -15.62 -16.58 -0.75
C THR A 285 -15.40 -17.76 -1.67
N THR A 286 -16.13 -18.85 -1.46
CA THR A 286 -16.06 -20.06 -2.29
C THR A 286 -17.08 -20.08 -3.43
N THR A 287 -18.00 -19.10 -3.46
CA THR A 287 -19.15 -19.03 -4.38
C THR A 287 -19.07 -17.84 -5.32
N ASP A 288 -18.51 -16.71 -4.89
CA ASP A 288 -18.23 -15.54 -5.74
C ASP A 288 -16.72 -15.33 -5.91
N TRP A 289 -16.27 -15.54 -7.14
CA TRP A 289 -14.86 -15.44 -7.53
C TRP A 289 -14.53 -14.13 -8.24
N GLY A 290 -15.53 -13.29 -8.54
CA GLY A 290 -15.35 -12.07 -9.33
C GLY A 290 -14.69 -12.31 -10.70
N THR A 291 -13.86 -11.36 -11.13
CA THR A 291 -13.08 -11.45 -12.37
C THR A 291 -11.74 -12.17 -12.13
N PRO A 292 -11.17 -12.87 -13.14
CA PRO A 292 -9.87 -13.49 -13.01
C PRO A 292 -8.77 -12.51 -12.56
N ALA A 293 -7.87 -12.96 -11.69
CA ALA A 293 -6.62 -12.31 -11.32
C ALA A 293 -5.57 -12.37 -12.46
N ALA A 294 -5.63 -13.44 -13.26
CA ALA A 294 -4.89 -13.57 -14.50
C ALA A 294 -5.63 -14.52 -15.46
N THR A 295 -5.40 -14.30 -16.76
CA THR A 295 -5.77 -15.23 -17.83
C THR A 295 -4.59 -15.35 -18.78
N GLY A 296 -4.50 -16.44 -19.53
CA GLY A 296 -3.43 -16.63 -20.50
C GLY A 296 -3.36 -18.05 -21.03
N THR A 297 -2.21 -18.37 -21.64
CA THR A 297 -1.90 -19.70 -22.17
C THR A 297 -0.53 -20.14 -21.69
N PHE A 298 -0.38 -21.40 -21.28
CA PHE A 298 0.91 -22.01 -21.04
C PHE A 298 1.45 -22.72 -22.29
N ALA A 299 2.78 -22.72 -22.45
CA ALA A 299 3.45 -23.51 -23.46
C ALA A 299 3.36 -25.02 -23.14
N ASP A 300 3.16 -25.83 -24.16
CA ASP A 300 3.10 -27.30 -24.06
C ASP A 300 4.50 -27.92 -23.87
N THR A 301 5.05 -27.75 -22.69
CA THR A 301 6.34 -28.33 -22.28
C THR A 301 6.22 -28.94 -20.88
N ALA A 302 7.20 -29.71 -20.43
CA ALA A 302 7.25 -30.21 -19.04
C ALA A 302 7.84 -29.17 -18.06
N ALA A 303 8.43 -28.07 -18.54
CA ALA A 303 9.08 -27.07 -17.69
C ALA A 303 8.07 -26.40 -16.74
N ALA A 304 8.52 -26.01 -15.55
CA ALA A 304 7.71 -25.18 -14.65
C ALA A 304 7.32 -23.85 -15.33
N LYS A 305 6.11 -23.38 -15.06
CA LYS A 305 5.60 -22.09 -15.51
C LYS A 305 5.32 -21.20 -14.32
N SER A 306 5.46 -19.91 -14.53
CA SER A 306 5.08 -18.87 -13.58
C SER A 306 4.20 -17.84 -14.25
N VAL A 307 3.17 -17.39 -13.55
CA VAL A 307 2.26 -16.34 -13.96
C VAL A 307 2.30 -15.23 -12.93
N THR A 308 2.54 -14.00 -13.37
CA THR A 308 2.30 -12.81 -12.56
C THR A 308 0.80 -12.51 -12.54
N LEU A 309 0.23 -12.38 -11.35
CA LEU A 309 -1.17 -12.02 -11.16
C LEU A 309 -1.29 -10.51 -10.91
N ALA A 310 -2.40 -9.90 -11.34
CA ALA A 310 -2.81 -8.66 -10.70
C ALA A 310 -3.05 -8.97 -9.20
N PRO A 311 -2.41 -8.28 -8.24
CA PRO A 311 -2.51 -8.66 -6.84
C PRO A 311 -3.96 -8.72 -6.37
N ARG A 312 -4.36 -9.86 -5.80
CA ARG A 312 -5.71 -10.09 -5.27
C ARG A 312 -5.62 -10.59 -3.84
N THR A 313 -6.42 -10.00 -2.96
CA THR A 313 -6.53 -10.45 -1.57
C THR A 313 -7.63 -11.49 -1.44
N GLY A 314 -7.32 -12.63 -0.82
CA GLY A 314 -8.27 -13.69 -0.57
C GLY A 314 -7.67 -14.85 0.22
N ARG A 315 -8.52 -15.74 0.70
CA ARG A 315 -8.15 -17.01 1.36
C ARG A 315 -8.23 -18.21 0.41
N TYR A 316 -9.04 -18.13 -0.63
CA TYR A 316 -9.31 -19.23 -1.53
C TYR A 316 -8.70 -18.98 -2.90
N LEU A 317 -8.11 -20.02 -3.49
CA LEU A 317 -7.61 -20.07 -4.87
C LEU A 317 -8.59 -20.90 -5.72
N ARG A 318 -8.83 -20.46 -6.95
CA ARG A 318 -9.44 -21.29 -8.01
C ARG A 318 -8.61 -21.17 -9.28
N LEU A 319 -8.16 -22.30 -9.79
CA LEU A 319 -7.50 -22.42 -11.09
C LEU A 319 -8.45 -23.15 -12.04
N ARG A 320 -8.79 -22.52 -13.17
CA ARG A 320 -9.58 -23.15 -14.24
C ARG A 320 -8.68 -23.40 -15.44
N ALA A 321 -8.62 -24.66 -15.88
CA ALA A 321 -8.00 -25.06 -17.13
C ALA A 321 -9.06 -25.00 -18.24
N LEU A 322 -8.90 -24.05 -19.16
CA LEU A 322 -9.83 -23.82 -20.26
C LEU A 322 -9.56 -24.74 -21.45
N THR A 323 -8.28 -25.02 -21.73
CA THR A 323 -7.86 -25.94 -22.81
C THR A 323 -6.73 -26.85 -22.34
N GLU A 324 -6.55 -27.97 -23.03
CA GLU A 324 -5.32 -28.77 -22.95
C GLU A 324 -4.30 -28.20 -23.95
N ALA A 325 -3.03 -28.09 -23.55
CA ALA A 325 -2.01 -27.32 -24.25
C ALA A 325 -1.68 -27.84 -25.66
N GLY A 326 -1.83 -29.14 -25.90
CA GLY A 326 -1.60 -29.78 -27.20
C GLY A 326 -2.87 -30.17 -27.96
N GLY A 327 -4.07 -29.83 -27.46
CA GLY A 327 -5.34 -30.22 -28.07
C GLY A 327 -5.60 -31.74 -28.08
N ARG A 328 -5.04 -32.50 -27.13
CA ARG A 328 -5.07 -33.98 -27.14
C ARG A 328 -6.36 -34.58 -26.63
N GLY A 329 -7.11 -33.82 -25.86
CA GLY A 329 -8.38 -34.26 -25.28
C GLY A 329 -8.81 -33.36 -24.13
N PRO A 330 -9.94 -33.69 -23.49
CA PRO A 330 -10.53 -32.89 -22.43
C PRO A 330 -9.94 -33.30 -21.08
N TRP A 331 -8.62 -33.21 -20.93
CA TRP A 331 -7.96 -33.60 -19.68
C TRP A 331 -7.19 -32.44 -19.09
N THR A 332 -6.99 -32.50 -17.78
CA THR A 332 -6.14 -31.57 -17.04
C THR A 332 -5.32 -32.34 -16.02
N SER A 333 -4.07 -31.93 -15.85
CA SER A 333 -3.11 -32.52 -14.94
C SER A 333 -2.15 -31.45 -14.42
N ALA A 334 -1.72 -31.65 -13.17
CA ALA A 334 -0.72 -30.82 -12.51
C ALA A 334 0.09 -31.70 -11.56
N ALA A 335 1.42 -31.57 -11.61
CA ALA A 335 2.28 -32.09 -10.56
C ALA A 335 2.28 -31.14 -9.37
N GLU A 336 2.48 -29.84 -9.61
CA GLU A 336 2.48 -28.83 -8.53
C GLU A 336 1.80 -27.53 -8.96
N ILE A 337 1.10 -26.94 -8.01
CA ILE A 337 0.54 -25.59 -8.01
C ILE A 337 1.17 -24.88 -6.82
N THR A 338 1.89 -23.80 -7.08
CA THR A 338 2.48 -22.96 -6.05
C THR A 338 1.93 -21.54 -6.16
N LEU A 339 2.01 -20.78 -5.06
CA LEU A 339 1.61 -19.38 -5.04
C LEU A 339 2.70 -18.53 -4.42
N THR A 340 2.81 -17.29 -4.89
CA THR A 340 3.49 -16.22 -4.16
C THR A 340 2.49 -15.22 -3.64
N GLY A 341 2.78 -14.66 -2.47
CA GLY A 341 1.99 -13.61 -1.90
C GLY A 341 2.50 -13.21 -0.53
N ARG A 342 1.68 -12.43 0.17
CA ARG A 342 1.95 -11.99 1.55
C ARG A 342 0.74 -12.25 2.42
N PRO A 343 0.90 -12.69 3.69
CA PRO A 343 -0.19 -12.77 4.63
C PRO A 343 -0.92 -11.42 4.72
N THR A 344 -2.25 -11.45 4.72
CA THR A 344 -3.10 -10.28 4.87
C THR A 344 -4.18 -10.64 5.87
N PRO A 345 -3.92 -10.45 7.17
CA PRO A 345 -4.89 -10.76 8.22
C PRO A 345 -6.24 -10.10 7.94
N LEU A 346 -7.31 -10.68 8.47
CA LEU A 346 -8.60 -10.01 8.44
C LEU A 346 -8.51 -8.70 9.24
N PRO A 347 -9.25 -7.65 8.83
CA PRO A 347 -9.26 -6.38 9.56
C PRO A 347 -9.70 -6.59 11.01
N SER A 348 -8.92 -6.08 11.95
CA SER A 348 -9.24 -6.04 13.38
C SER A 348 -9.35 -4.60 13.85
N HIS A 349 -10.29 -4.32 14.75
CA HIS A 349 -10.59 -2.98 15.26
C HIS A 349 -10.73 -1.91 14.16
N ALA A 350 -11.27 -2.28 13.01
CA ALA A 350 -11.44 -1.38 11.88
C ALA A 350 -12.79 -0.65 11.95
N THR A 351 -12.83 0.53 11.34
CA THR A 351 -14.07 1.21 10.99
C THR A 351 -14.57 0.68 9.65
N LEU A 352 -15.86 0.35 9.53
CA LEU A 352 -16.45 -0.03 8.23
C LEU A 352 -17.11 1.19 7.61
N VAL A 353 -16.45 1.78 6.61
CA VAL A 353 -16.90 2.97 5.90
C VAL A 353 -17.74 2.58 4.69
N ASN A 354 -18.97 3.08 4.60
CA ASN A 354 -19.83 2.88 3.44
C ASN A 354 -19.41 3.79 2.28
N ALA A 355 -19.30 3.22 1.07
CA ALA A 355 -18.79 3.96 -0.07
C ALA A 355 -19.77 5.01 -0.64
N ALA A 356 -21.09 4.88 -0.40
CA ALA A 356 -22.06 5.85 -0.90
C ALA A 356 -22.12 7.13 -0.04
N SER A 357 -21.97 6.99 1.27
CA SER A 357 -22.15 8.07 2.24
C SER A 357 -20.85 8.56 2.88
N SER A 358 -19.77 7.78 2.82
CA SER A 358 -18.55 8.01 3.62
C SER A 358 -18.82 8.04 5.13
N THR A 359 -19.91 7.40 5.58
CA THR A 359 -20.25 7.20 6.98
C THR A 359 -19.99 5.75 7.40
N CYS A 360 -19.95 5.51 8.70
CA CYS A 360 -19.44 4.30 9.31
C CYS A 360 -20.54 3.44 9.93
N LEU A 361 -20.32 2.13 9.98
CA LEU A 361 -21.11 1.18 10.77
C LEU A 361 -20.96 1.51 12.27
N ASP A 362 -22.05 1.94 12.89
CA ASP A 362 -22.07 2.52 14.24
C ASP A 362 -23.08 1.81 15.13
N LEU A 363 -22.71 1.55 16.39
CA LEU A 363 -23.65 1.21 17.45
C LEU A 363 -24.16 2.51 18.12
N PRO A 364 -25.43 2.89 17.91
CA PRO A 364 -25.96 4.15 18.40
C PRO A 364 -25.83 4.24 19.92
N HIS A 365 -25.30 5.37 20.41
CA HIS A 365 -25.07 5.61 21.83
C HIS A 365 -24.23 4.52 22.53
N SER A 366 -23.39 3.79 21.77
CA SER A 366 -22.61 2.65 22.26
C SER A 366 -23.47 1.52 22.83
N ALA A 367 -24.73 1.40 22.40
CA ALA A 367 -25.64 0.37 22.89
C ALA A 367 -25.22 -1.02 22.39
N THR A 368 -25.11 -1.98 23.32
CA THR A 368 -24.71 -3.38 23.03
C THR A 368 -25.76 -4.39 23.51
N ALA A 369 -26.98 -3.94 23.82
CA ALA A 369 -28.05 -4.85 24.22
C ALA A 369 -28.46 -5.75 23.04
N PRO A 370 -28.74 -7.05 23.25
CA PRO A 370 -29.23 -7.93 22.19
C PRO A 370 -30.44 -7.33 21.45
N GLY A 371 -30.38 -7.30 20.13
CA GLY A 371 -31.40 -6.69 19.27
C GLY A 371 -31.17 -5.22 18.93
N THR A 372 -30.13 -4.58 19.47
CA THR A 372 -29.74 -3.21 19.07
C THR A 372 -29.44 -3.18 17.57
N ALA A 373 -30.04 -2.24 16.84
CA ALA A 373 -29.78 -2.04 15.42
C ALA A 373 -28.60 -1.09 15.23
N PRO A 374 -27.50 -1.52 14.57
CA PRO A 374 -26.47 -0.59 14.14
C PRO A 374 -26.96 0.28 12.97
N THR A 375 -26.39 1.47 12.85
CA THR A 375 -26.79 2.47 11.84
C THR A 375 -25.57 2.98 11.07
N LEU A 376 -25.82 3.75 10.03
CA LEU A 376 -24.81 4.64 9.45
C LEU A 376 -24.63 5.89 10.31
N TYR A 377 -23.39 6.24 10.63
CA TYR A 377 -23.10 7.49 11.33
C TYR A 377 -21.75 8.09 10.92
N SER A 378 -21.59 9.40 11.08
CA SER A 378 -20.33 10.09 10.81
C SER A 378 -19.15 9.37 11.48
N CYS A 379 -18.11 9.09 10.70
CA CYS A 379 -16.94 8.39 11.19
C CYS A 379 -16.18 9.27 12.19
N HIS A 380 -16.08 8.84 13.44
CA HIS A 380 -15.36 9.53 14.51
C HIS A 380 -14.36 8.63 15.25
N GLY A 381 -14.33 7.34 14.90
CA GLY A 381 -13.31 6.42 15.38
C GLY A 381 -13.52 5.88 16.80
N GLY A 382 -14.69 6.14 17.39
CA GLY A 382 -15.01 5.70 18.75
C GLY A 382 -15.17 4.18 18.86
N PRO A 383 -15.08 3.60 20.06
CA PRO A 383 -15.19 2.14 20.26
C PRO A 383 -16.47 1.52 19.68
N ASN A 384 -17.57 2.28 19.64
CA ASN A 384 -18.85 1.87 19.06
C ASN A 384 -18.87 1.82 17.51
N GLN A 385 -17.79 2.26 16.85
CA GLN A 385 -17.56 2.16 15.40
C GLN A 385 -16.41 1.21 15.05
N ARG A 386 -15.89 0.47 16.03
CA ARG A 386 -14.75 -0.44 15.86
C ARG A 386 -15.26 -1.87 15.76
N TRP A 387 -14.88 -2.55 14.69
CA TRP A 387 -15.32 -3.90 14.38
C TRP A 387 -14.13 -4.78 14.00
N THR A 388 -14.19 -6.04 14.39
CA THR A 388 -13.19 -7.06 14.08
C THR A 388 -13.86 -8.18 13.30
N LEU A 389 -13.34 -8.47 12.10
CA LEU A 389 -13.78 -9.61 11.32
C LEU A 389 -12.95 -10.84 11.71
N GLN A 390 -13.60 -11.81 12.33
CA GLN A 390 -12.99 -13.05 12.83
C GLN A 390 -12.78 -14.06 11.69
N ASN A 391 -11.85 -15.01 11.88
CA ASN A 391 -11.55 -16.06 10.89
C ASN A 391 -12.73 -17.00 10.60
N ASP A 392 -13.69 -17.11 11.51
CA ASP A 392 -14.93 -17.87 11.35
C ASP A 392 -16.06 -17.06 10.68
N GLY A 393 -15.75 -15.84 10.23
CA GLY A 393 -16.66 -14.92 9.56
C GLY A 393 -17.51 -14.07 10.51
N ARG A 394 -17.41 -14.22 11.83
CA ARG A 394 -18.14 -13.33 12.75
C ARG A 394 -17.58 -11.91 12.68
N LEU A 395 -18.45 -10.91 12.60
CA LEU A 395 -18.06 -9.50 12.73
C LEU A 395 -18.41 -9.01 14.15
N THR A 396 -17.40 -8.87 15.00
CA THR A 396 -17.55 -8.52 16.42
C THR A 396 -17.35 -7.03 16.66
N GLY A 397 -18.24 -6.40 17.41
CA GLY A 397 -18.18 -4.98 17.79
C GLY A 397 -17.88 -4.77 19.27
N LEU A 398 -18.26 -3.60 19.78
CA LEU A 398 -18.11 -3.23 21.20
C LEU A 398 -18.71 -4.29 22.14
N ASN A 399 -17.99 -4.64 23.21
CA ASN A 399 -18.38 -5.68 24.19
C ASN A 399 -18.65 -7.06 23.55
N ASP A 400 -17.89 -7.42 22.50
CA ASP A 400 -17.92 -8.72 21.83
C ASP A 400 -19.30 -9.13 21.28
N VAL A 401 -20.17 -8.17 20.98
CA VAL A 401 -21.42 -8.45 20.28
C VAL A 401 -21.16 -8.79 18.81
N CYS A 402 -21.94 -9.69 18.24
CA CYS A 402 -21.84 -10.09 16.84
C CYS A 402 -22.88 -9.37 15.99
N LEU A 403 -22.48 -8.88 14.82
CA LEU A 403 -23.39 -8.43 13.78
C LEU A 403 -24.24 -9.61 13.30
N ASP A 404 -25.55 -9.46 13.32
CA ASP A 404 -26.51 -10.55 13.18
C ASP A 404 -27.62 -10.18 12.21
N ALA A 405 -27.83 -11.07 11.24
CA ALA A 405 -28.87 -10.97 10.23
C ALA A 405 -29.94 -12.04 10.44
N THR A 406 -30.36 -12.36 11.66
CA THR A 406 -31.47 -13.31 11.87
C THR A 406 -32.79 -12.64 11.52
N ASP A 407 -32.98 -11.38 11.93
CA ASP A 407 -34.15 -10.59 11.57
C ASP A 407 -34.16 -10.28 10.06
N PRO A 408 -35.24 -10.59 9.31
CA PRO A 408 -35.33 -10.30 7.87
C PRO A 408 -35.47 -8.82 7.55
N ALA A 409 -35.97 -8.00 8.48
CA ALA A 409 -36.25 -6.59 8.26
C ALA A 409 -35.06 -5.69 8.62
N ARG A 410 -34.16 -6.11 9.52
CA ARG A 410 -33.05 -5.29 10.01
C ARG A 410 -31.82 -6.12 10.37
N ILE A 411 -30.66 -5.49 10.33
CA ILE A 411 -29.45 -6.00 10.97
C ILE A 411 -29.47 -5.59 12.44
N THR A 412 -29.03 -6.49 13.31
CA THR A 412 -28.92 -6.22 14.75
C THR A 412 -27.57 -6.68 15.27
N VAL A 413 -27.28 -6.40 16.54
CA VAL A 413 -26.24 -7.09 17.29
C VAL A 413 -26.83 -8.07 18.30
N GLN A 414 -26.17 -9.21 18.45
CA GLN A 414 -26.57 -10.31 19.32
C GLN A 414 -25.35 -10.88 20.05
N PRO A 415 -25.54 -11.66 21.13
CA PRO A 415 -24.49 -12.54 21.63
C PRO A 415 -23.98 -13.43 20.48
N CYS A 416 -22.67 -13.63 20.43
CA CYS A 416 -22.06 -14.46 19.41
C CYS A 416 -22.43 -15.94 19.61
N ALA A 417 -23.21 -16.49 18.68
CA ALA A 417 -23.67 -17.87 18.65
C ALA A 417 -23.08 -18.67 17.46
N GLY A 418 -22.39 -18.00 16.52
CA GLY A 418 -21.76 -18.67 15.37
C GLY A 418 -22.75 -19.22 14.35
N THR A 419 -23.96 -18.66 14.30
CA THR A 419 -24.99 -19.05 13.33
C THR A 419 -24.61 -18.54 11.93
N PRO A 420 -25.15 -19.14 10.85
CA PRO A 420 -24.95 -18.62 9.48
C PRO A 420 -25.38 -17.16 9.31
N ALA A 421 -26.34 -16.68 10.12
CA ALA A 421 -26.79 -15.29 10.14
C ALA A 421 -25.78 -14.32 10.79
N GLN A 422 -24.81 -14.83 11.55
CA GLN A 422 -23.68 -14.08 12.11
C GLN A 422 -22.39 -14.26 11.30
N THR A 423 -22.42 -15.09 10.25
CA THR A 423 -21.28 -15.31 9.37
C THR A 423 -21.33 -14.29 8.24
N TRP A 424 -20.32 -13.41 8.22
CA TRP A 424 -20.11 -12.35 7.24
C TRP A 424 -18.84 -12.61 6.44
N GLN A 425 -18.90 -12.29 5.14
CA GLN A 425 -17.81 -12.53 4.21
C GLN A 425 -17.58 -11.30 3.34
N PRO A 426 -16.35 -10.77 3.26
CA PRO A 426 -15.98 -9.76 2.29
C PRO A 426 -16.11 -10.30 0.86
N GLY A 427 -16.76 -9.54 -0.02
CA GLY A 427 -16.82 -9.81 -1.45
C GLY A 427 -15.72 -9.08 -2.22
N PRO A 428 -15.35 -9.56 -3.43
CA PRO A 428 -14.32 -8.95 -4.26
C PRO A 428 -14.69 -7.54 -4.78
N ASP A 429 -15.97 -7.18 -4.74
CA ASP A 429 -16.52 -5.87 -5.10
C ASP A 429 -16.57 -4.88 -3.92
N GLY A 430 -15.98 -5.26 -2.78
CA GLY A 430 -16.02 -4.48 -1.54
C GLY A 430 -17.32 -4.65 -0.76
N SER A 431 -18.20 -5.57 -1.14
CA SER A 431 -19.40 -5.85 -0.36
C SER A 431 -19.10 -6.64 0.92
N LEU A 432 -19.98 -6.55 1.91
CA LEU A 432 -19.98 -7.44 3.07
C LEU A 432 -21.24 -8.29 3.02
N ARG A 433 -21.10 -9.61 2.97
CA ARG A 433 -22.19 -10.52 2.63
C ARG A 433 -22.51 -11.50 3.74
N THR A 434 -23.80 -11.80 3.88
CA THR A 434 -24.29 -12.91 4.71
C THR A 434 -25.44 -13.60 3.99
N SER A 435 -25.49 -14.93 4.01
CA SER A 435 -26.54 -15.72 3.34
C SER A 435 -26.81 -15.32 1.88
N GLY A 436 -25.75 -14.96 1.14
CA GLY A 436 -25.84 -14.55 -0.27
C GLY A 436 -26.35 -13.13 -0.52
N GLN A 437 -26.63 -12.35 0.52
CA GLN A 437 -27.10 -10.97 0.44
C GLN A 437 -26.05 -9.99 0.98
N CYS A 438 -26.15 -8.73 0.57
CA CYS A 438 -25.20 -7.67 0.89
C CYS A 438 -25.72 -6.78 2.03
N LEU A 439 -24.84 -6.43 2.99
CA LEU A 439 -25.08 -5.39 3.99
C LEU A 439 -25.32 -4.06 3.28
N THR A 440 -26.50 -3.47 3.48
CA THR A 440 -26.96 -2.30 2.75
C THR A 440 -27.65 -1.32 3.71
N PRO A 441 -27.40 -0.02 3.63
CA PRO A 441 -28.25 0.99 4.26
C PRO A 441 -29.70 0.87 3.76
N ALA A 442 -30.67 0.95 4.65
CA ALA A 442 -32.08 0.83 4.32
C ALA A 442 -32.47 1.81 3.19
N GLY A 443 -33.05 1.29 2.10
CA GLY A 443 -33.40 2.09 0.92
C GLY A 443 -32.22 2.74 0.19
N GLY A 444 -30.98 2.41 0.53
CA GLY A 444 -29.79 3.12 0.05
C GLY A 444 -29.59 4.50 0.68
N GLY A 445 -30.20 4.76 1.85
CA GLY A 445 -30.07 6.03 2.57
C GLY A 445 -28.63 6.36 2.95
N THR A 446 -28.31 7.65 3.00
CA THR A 446 -26.96 8.16 3.28
C THR A 446 -26.90 9.04 4.53
N ALA A 447 -28.03 9.30 5.20
CA ALA A 447 -28.09 10.14 6.38
C ALA A 447 -27.60 9.42 7.64
N ASN A 448 -27.09 10.17 8.62
CA ASN A 448 -26.80 9.62 9.94
C ASN A 448 -28.06 9.06 10.60
N GLY A 449 -27.93 7.90 11.25
CA GLY A 449 -29.03 7.14 11.82
C GLY A 449 -29.77 6.25 10.82
N THR A 450 -29.32 6.15 9.56
CA THR A 450 -29.92 5.21 8.60
C THR A 450 -29.68 3.77 9.06
N ASP A 451 -30.76 3.02 9.27
CA ASP A 451 -30.70 1.59 9.62
C ASP A 451 -30.01 0.75 8.54
N LEU A 452 -29.48 -0.40 8.94
CA LEU A 452 -28.87 -1.36 8.04
C LEU A 452 -29.76 -2.58 7.85
N THR A 453 -29.79 -3.07 6.61
CA THR A 453 -30.54 -4.23 6.18
C THR A 453 -29.67 -5.13 5.29
N ARG A 454 -30.24 -6.25 4.85
CA ARG A 454 -29.66 -7.12 3.83
C ARG A 454 -30.50 -7.05 2.57
N THR A 455 -29.86 -6.87 1.43
CA THR A 455 -30.54 -6.85 0.14
C THR A 455 -29.77 -7.69 -0.88
N PRO A 456 -30.42 -8.17 -1.96
CA PRO A 456 -29.70 -8.83 -3.05
C PRO A 456 -28.54 -7.96 -3.54
N CYS A 457 -27.37 -8.58 -3.74
CA CYS A 457 -26.17 -7.87 -4.18
C CYS A 457 -26.37 -7.35 -5.62
N LYS A 458 -26.34 -6.03 -5.77
CA LYS A 458 -26.48 -5.26 -7.02
C LYS A 458 -25.18 -4.53 -7.40
N GLY A 459 -24.16 -4.57 -6.54
CA GLY A 459 -22.85 -3.93 -6.76
C GLY A 459 -22.90 -2.40 -6.67
N THR A 460 -23.95 -1.82 -6.09
CA THR A 460 -24.09 -0.37 -5.91
C THR A 460 -23.11 0.17 -4.87
N PRO A 461 -22.72 1.45 -4.91
CA PRO A 461 -21.85 2.04 -3.87
C PRO A 461 -22.40 1.87 -2.45
N SER A 462 -23.72 1.86 -2.27
CA SER A 462 -24.36 1.65 -0.97
C SER A 462 -24.12 0.25 -0.37
N GLN A 463 -23.74 -0.73 -1.19
CA GLN A 463 -23.43 -2.09 -0.76
C GLN A 463 -21.94 -2.32 -0.53
N ARG A 464 -21.10 -1.30 -0.74
CA ARG A 464 -19.64 -1.40 -0.63
C ARG A 464 -19.17 -0.79 0.69
N TRP A 465 -18.27 -1.51 1.34
CA TRP A 465 -17.73 -1.22 2.66
C TRP A 465 -16.22 -1.36 2.64
N THR A 466 -15.53 -0.33 3.12
CA THR A 466 -14.08 -0.33 3.28
C THR A 466 -13.74 -0.44 4.75
N PHE A 467 -12.94 -1.43 5.13
CA PHE A 467 -12.35 -1.51 6.45
C PHE A 467 -11.18 -0.54 6.54
N THR A 468 -11.27 0.46 7.42
CA THR A 468 -10.21 1.44 7.68
C THR A 468 -9.68 1.25 9.09
N PRO A 469 -8.34 1.19 9.30
CA PRO A 469 -7.74 1.08 10.64
C PRO A 469 -8.22 2.12 11.64
#